data_AF-A0A1G5AIX0-F1
#
_entry.id   AF-A0A1G5AIX0-F1
#
_cell.length_a   1.000
_cell.length_b   1.000
_cell.length_c   1.000
_cell.angle_alpha   90.00
_cell.angle_beta   90.00
_cell.angle_gamma   90.00
#
_symmetry.space_group_name_H-M   'P 1'
#
loop_
_entity.id
_entity.type
_entity.pdbx_description
1 polymer ?
#
loop_
_entity_poly.entity_id
_entity_poly.type
_entity_poly.pdbx_seq_one_letter_code
_entity_poly.pdbx_strand_id
1 'polypeptide(L)'
;MTSWWTRFRELTNDGKCDSPQFRVVARDNGIAIEGRLSDGGDGSIVLPWTAVSQVVAYKRDVYAGDLICLGIELDGQRVVELDETMQGWQEFIEALPVYLAGAMSPEEIFVRLVAEDNPSNNVTVFLREELETQKVVSEISDSHG
;
A
#
# COMPACT_ATOMS: atom_id res chain seq x y z
N MET A 1 19.64 0.23 13.90
CA MET A 1 18.96 0.19 12.59
C MET A 1 17.71 1.03 12.73
N THR A 2 17.64 2.18 12.06
CA THR A 2 16.46 3.05 12.14
C THR A 2 15.30 2.33 11.46
N SER A 3 14.17 2.18 12.17
CA SER A 3 12.95 1.59 11.62
C SER A 3 12.53 2.39 10.38
N TRP A 4 12.14 1.72 9.30
CA TRP A 4 11.60 2.39 8.11
C TRP A 4 10.38 3.27 8.45
N TRP A 5 9.67 2.98 9.55
CA TRP A 5 8.59 3.81 10.08
C TRP A 5 9.06 5.19 10.53
N THR A 6 10.21 5.25 11.20
CA THR A 6 10.78 6.51 11.68
C THR A 6 11.14 7.38 10.49
N ARG A 7 11.79 6.78 9.48
CA ARG A 7 12.14 7.47 8.24
C ARG A 7 10.92 7.87 7.41
N PHE A 8 9.86 7.06 7.44
CA PHE A 8 8.61 7.40 6.78
C PHE A 8 7.87 8.55 7.47
N ARG A 9 7.87 8.62 8.80
CA ARG A 9 7.31 9.78 9.55
C ARG A 9 8.17 11.03 9.42
N GLU A 10 9.48 10.88 9.20
CA GLU A 10 10.33 12.02 8.83
C GLU A 10 9.99 12.53 7.43
N LEU A 11 9.58 11.63 6.53
CA LEU A 11 9.11 11.97 5.19
C LEU A 11 7.68 12.51 5.17
N THR A 12 6.79 11.98 6.01
CA THR A 12 5.34 12.17 5.88
C THR A 12 4.73 12.61 7.20
N ASN A 13 3.74 13.48 7.15
CA ASN A 13 3.12 14.00 8.36
C ASN A 13 2.25 12.91 9.00
N ASP A 14 2.79 12.21 10.00
CA ASP A 14 2.13 11.10 10.73
C ASP A 14 1.72 9.90 9.86
N GLY A 15 2.42 9.65 8.75
CA GLY A 15 2.18 8.50 7.88
C GLY A 15 1.22 8.76 6.73
N LYS A 16 0.75 10.00 6.57
CA LYS A 16 -0.05 10.44 5.43
C LYS A 16 0.81 11.12 4.38
N CYS A 17 0.74 10.66 3.13
CA CYS A 17 1.38 11.31 1.98
C CYS A 17 0.44 12.34 1.31
N ASP A 18 -0.26 13.19 2.08
CA ASP A 18 -1.34 14.06 1.57
C ASP A 18 -0.84 15.30 0.76
N SER A 19 0.24 15.22 -0.03
CA SER A 19 0.72 16.42 -0.72
C SER A 19 1.35 16.20 -2.10
N PRO A 20 1.21 17.18 -3.02
CA PRO A 20 1.86 17.17 -4.34
C PRO A 20 3.40 17.22 -4.29
N GLN A 21 3.97 17.30 -3.09
CA GLN A 21 5.42 17.32 -2.85
C GLN A 21 6.03 15.92 -2.84
N PHE A 22 5.21 14.87 -2.77
CA PHE A 22 5.65 13.48 -2.84
C PHE A 22 5.32 12.85 -4.18
N ARG A 23 6.23 12.01 -4.63
CA ARG A 23 6.14 11.17 -5.82
C ARG A 23 6.10 9.72 -5.37
N VAL A 24 5.15 8.97 -5.92
CA VAL A 24 5.13 7.52 -5.83
C VAL A 24 5.75 6.94 -7.10
N VAL A 25 6.60 5.93 -6.95
CA VAL A 25 7.23 5.21 -8.06
C VAL A 25 7.21 3.71 -7.79
N ALA A 26 6.64 2.94 -8.72
CA ALA A 26 6.79 1.49 -8.73
C ALA A 26 8.21 1.13 -9.20
N ARG A 27 8.96 0.38 -8.39
CA ARG A 27 10.29 -0.14 -8.72
C ARG A 27 10.31 -1.65 -8.58
N ASP A 28 11.29 -2.32 -9.19
CA ASP A 28 11.44 -3.78 -9.07
C ASP A 28 11.49 -4.27 -7.62
N ASN A 29 12.07 -3.47 -6.72
CA ASN A 29 12.26 -3.82 -5.32
C ASN A 29 11.15 -3.33 -4.38
N GLY A 30 10.18 -2.55 -4.85
CA GLY A 30 9.11 -2.03 -4.00
C GLY A 30 8.44 -0.75 -4.48
N ILE A 31 7.61 -0.21 -3.60
CA ILE A 31 6.94 1.08 -3.72
C ILE A 31 7.89 2.14 -3.18
N ALA A 32 8.44 2.97 -4.06
CA ALA A 32 9.24 4.11 -3.64
C ALA A 32 8.36 5.33 -3.40
N ILE A 33 8.56 6.00 -2.27
CA ILE A 33 7.96 7.29 -1.95
C ILE A 33 9.10 8.29 -1.83
N GLU A 34 9.09 9.29 -2.69
CA GLU A 34 10.17 10.26 -2.85
C GLU A 34 9.63 11.66 -2.65
N GLY A 35 10.38 12.54 -2.01
CA GLY A 35 9.97 13.92 -1.89
C GLY A 35 10.93 14.74 -1.05
N ARG A 36 10.51 15.98 -0.80
CA ARG A 36 11.30 16.92 -0.03
C ARG A 36 11.00 16.80 1.47
N LEU A 37 12.05 16.64 2.25
CA LEU A 37 12.01 16.62 3.71
C LEU A 37 11.82 18.03 4.28
N SER A 38 11.35 18.10 5.53
CA SER A 38 11.11 19.38 6.22
C SER A 38 12.38 20.21 6.46
N ASP A 39 13.56 19.56 6.48
CA ASP A 39 14.86 20.23 6.57
C ASP A 39 15.34 20.82 5.23
N GLY A 40 14.54 20.65 4.17
CA GLY A 40 14.81 21.13 2.83
C GLY A 40 15.64 20.19 1.97
N GLY A 41 16.06 19.04 2.49
CA GLY A 41 16.72 17.96 1.74
C GLY A 41 15.75 17.09 0.96
N ASP A 42 16.27 16.26 0.07
CA ASP A 42 15.49 15.23 -0.62
C ASP A 42 15.59 13.91 0.15
N GLY A 43 14.48 13.17 0.18
CA GLY A 43 14.42 11.87 0.81
C GLY A 43 13.61 10.87 0.00
N SER A 44 13.94 9.60 0.21
CA SER A 44 13.26 8.47 -0.41
C SER A 44 13.20 7.32 0.57
N ILE A 45 12.07 6.62 0.59
CA ILE A 45 11.95 5.30 1.18
C ILE A 45 11.43 4.32 0.12
N VAL A 46 11.74 3.04 0.32
CA VAL A 46 11.22 1.95 -0.50
C VAL A 46 10.53 0.95 0.42
N LEU A 47 9.25 0.68 0.13
CA LEU A 47 8.43 -0.32 0.80
C LEU A 47 8.44 -1.60 -0.04
N PRO A 48 8.99 -2.72 0.45
CA PRO A 48 9.11 -3.93 -0.35
C PRO A 48 7.74 -4.48 -0.80
N TRP A 49 7.61 -4.86 -2.07
CA TRP A 49 6.38 -5.49 -2.57
C TRP A 49 6.00 -6.74 -1.79
N THR A 50 7.00 -7.51 -1.35
CA THR A 50 6.83 -8.74 -0.56
C THR A 50 6.21 -8.48 0.80
N ALA A 51 6.36 -7.27 1.35
CA ALA A 51 5.75 -6.90 2.61
C ALA A 51 4.28 -6.50 2.42
N VAL A 52 3.82 -6.14 1.22
CA VAL A 52 2.42 -5.73 1.00
C VAL A 52 1.48 -6.89 1.28
N SER A 53 0.66 -6.78 2.34
CA SER A 53 -0.37 -7.76 2.72
C SER A 53 -1.72 -7.42 2.10
N GLN A 54 -2.06 -6.14 2.01
CA GLN A 54 -3.33 -5.69 1.45
C GLN A 54 -3.19 -4.33 0.75
N VAL A 55 -3.97 -4.13 -0.30
CA VAL A 55 -4.21 -2.81 -0.89
C VAL A 55 -5.70 -2.57 -0.97
N VAL A 56 -6.16 -1.45 -0.43
CA VAL A 56 -7.56 -1.01 -0.47
C VAL A 56 -7.62 0.34 -1.15
N ALA A 57 -8.44 0.47 -2.20
CA ALA A 57 -8.77 1.76 -2.78
C ALA A 57 -10.03 2.29 -2.14
N TYR A 58 -10.11 3.61 -1.93
CA TYR A 58 -11.30 4.25 -1.39
C TYR A 58 -11.39 5.71 -1.81
N LYS A 59 -12.60 6.26 -1.70
CA LYS A 59 -12.85 7.69 -1.86
C LYS A 59 -12.81 8.37 -0.50
N ARG A 60 -12.06 9.46 -0.40
CA ARG A 60 -12.01 10.34 0.77
C ARG A 60 -12.72 11.63 0.42
N ASP A 61 -13.75 11.96 1.21
CA ASP A 61 -14.47 13.21 1.05
C ASP A 61 -13.55 14.39 1.40
N VAL A 62 -13.31 15.27 0.44
CA VAL A 62 -12.60 16.53 0.62
C VAL A 62 -13.50 17.70 0.21
N TYR A 63 -13.10 18.92 0.56
CA TYR A 63 -13.93 20.10 0.27
C TYR A 63 -14.24 20.27 -1.24
N ALA A 64 -13.34 19.83 -2.11
CA ALA A 64 -13.45 19.97 -3.57
C ALA A 64 -14.12 18.78 -4.27
N GLY A 65 -14.60 17.77 -3.54
CA GLY A 65 -15.17 16.53 -4.10
C GLY A 65 -14.56 15.28 -3.48
N ASP A 66 -14.54 14.19 -4.25
CA ASP A 66 -13.94 12.92 -3.82
C ASP A 66 -12.47 12.89 -4.24
N LEU A 67 -11.62 12.42 -3.33
CA LEU A 67 -10.22 12.11 -3.62
C LEU A 67 -10.00 10.60 -3.56
N ILE A 68 -9.49 10.02 -4.65
CA ILE A 68 -9.14 8.58 -4.67
C ILE A 68 -7.85 8.36 -3.89
N CYS A 69 -7.90 7.43 -2.94
CA CYS A 69 -6.81 7.03 -2.08
C CYS A 69 -6.56 5.53 -2.17
N LEU A 70 -5.31 5.10 -1.93
CA LEU A 70 -4.89 3.74 -1.72
C LEU A 70 -4.31 3.60 -0.30
N GLY A 71 -4.93 2.76 0.50
CA GLY A 71 -4.37 2.26 1.76
C GLY A 71 -3.57 1.00 1.49
N ILE A 72 -2.27 1.03 1.78
CA ILE A 72 -1.35 -0.09 1.60
C ILE A 72 -0.96 -0.63 2.97
N GLU A 73 -1.32 -1.88 3.22
CA GLU A 73 -0.94 -2.60 4.42
C GLU A 73 0.35 -3.39 4.22
N LEU A 74 1.24 -3.38 5.23
CA LEU A 74 2.54 -4.05 5.17
C LEU A 74 2.71 -5.04 6.33
N ASP A 75 2.99 -6.31 6.06
CA ASP A 75 3.20 -7.37 7.06
C ASP A 75 2.03 -7.47 8.07
N GLY A 76 0.78 -7.28 7.60
CA GLY A 76 -0.40 -7.33 8.47
C GLY A 76 -0.60 -6.09 9.35
N GLN A 77 0.24 -5.07 9.20
CA GLN A 77 0.29 -3.91 10.08
C GLN A 77 0.61 -2.61 9.32
N ARG A 78 0.07 -1.50 9.79
CA ARG A 78 0.30 -0.14 9.25
C ARG A 78 -0.31 0.07 7.87
N VAL A 79 -1.00 1.20 7.73
CA VAL A 79 -1.56 1.66 6.46
C VAL A 79 -0.72 2.85 6.00
N VAL A 80 -0.02 2.69 4.88
CA VAL A 80 0.52 3.82 4.11
C VAL A 80 -0.61 4.30 3.20
N GLU A 81 -0.97 5.57 3.32
CA GLU A 81 -1.97 6.18 2.46
C GLU A 81 -1.28 6.95 1.33
N LEU A 82 -1.65 6.61 0.10
CA LEU A 82 -1.26 7.32 -1.13
C LEU A 82 -2.52 7.86 -1.80
N ASP A 83 -2.44 9.00 -2.48
CA ASP A 83 -3.60 9.59 -3.14
C ASP A 83 -3.31 10.05 -4.58
N GLU A 84 -4.38 10.26 -5.34
CA GLU A 84 -4.32 10.60 -6.76
C GLU A 84 -3.67 11.95 -7.10
N THR A 85 -3.38 12.79 -6.10
CA THR A 85 -2.63 14.03 -6.32
C THR A 85 -1.11 13.84 -6.31
N MET A 86 -0.62 12.68 -5.86
CA MET A 86 0.80 12.37 -5.85
C MET A 86 1.38 12.32 -7.27
N GLN A 87 2.61 12.79 -7.43
CA GLN A 87 3.30 12.66 -8.71
C GLN A 87 3.58 11.18 -9.00
N GLY A 88 3.40 10.73 -10.25
CA GLY A 88 3.62 9.32 -10.63
C GLY A 88 2.47 8.38 -10.25
N TRP A 89 1.35 8.91 -9.77
CA TRP A 89 0.18 8.12 -9.37
C TRP A 89 -0.34 7.20 -10.48
N GLN A 90 -0.52 7.74 -11.69
CA GLN A 90 -1.10 7.01 -12.81
C GLN A 90 -0.21 5.80 -13.17
N GLU A 91 1.09 6.04 -13.33
CA GLU A 91 2.07 4.98 -13.62
C GLU A 91 2.16 3.96 -12.48
N PHE A 92 1.98 4.41 -11.23
CA PHE A 92 1.96 3.53 -10.07
C PHE A 92 0.74 2.60 -10.06
N ILE A 93 -0.47 3.11 -10.28
CA ILE A 93 -1.68 2.26 -10.33
C ILE A 93 -1.58 1.24 -11.47
N GLU A 94 -1.11 1.67 -12.65
CA GLU A 94 -0.90 0.76 -13.79
C GLU A 94 0.10 -0.37 -13.49
N ALA A 95 1.06 -0.10 -12.61
CA ALA A 95 2.07 -1.08 -12.21
C ALA A 95 1.61 -2.06 -11.13
N LEU A 96 0.54 -1.79 -10.39
CA LEU A 96 0.04 -2.67 -9.32
C LEU A 96 -0.14 -4.13 -9.75
N PRO A 97 -0.89 -4.45 -10.83
CA PRO A 97 -1.07 -5.84 -11.26
C PRO A 97 0.20 -6.52 -11.78
N VAL A 98 1.24 -5.74 -12.12
CA VAL A 98 2.54 -6.26 -12.56
C VAL A 98 3.34 -6.79 -11.37
N TYR A 99 3.35 -6.05 -10.25
CA TYR A 99 4.15 -6.40 -9.07
C TYR A 99 3.38 -7.18 -8.00
N LEU A 100 2.06 -7.02 -7.96
CA LEU A 100 1.16 -7.72 -7.04
C LEU A 100 0.25 -8.64 -7.84
N ALA A 101 0.72 -9.87 -8.06
CA ALA A 101 -0.06 -10.87 -8.79
C ALA A 101 -1.42 -11.10 -8.12
N GLY A 102 -2.50 -10.90 -8.87
CA GLY A 102 -3.88 -10.96 -8.36
C GLY A 102 -4.47 -9.59 -7.96
N ALA A 103 -3.71 -8.50 -8.09
CA ALA A 103 -4.27 -7.16 -7.94
C ALA A 103 -5.17 -6.79 -9.14
N MET A 104 -6.21 -6.00 -8.87
CA MET A 104 -7.11 -5.46 -9.89
C MET A 104 -6.41 -4.51 -10.85
N SER A 105 -6.94 -4.40 -12.08
CA SER A 105 -6.49 -3.39 -13.04
C SER A 105 -6.97 -1.99 -12.64
N PRO A 106 -6.31 -0.90 -13.12
CA PRO A 106 -6.76 0.47 -12.88
C PRO A 106 -8.25 0.69 -13.21
N GLU A 107 -8.71 0.14 -14.34
CA GLU A 107 -10.09 0.28 -14.81
C GLU A 107 -11.07 -0.45 -13.89
N GLU A 108 -10.73 -1.65 -13.44
CA GLU A 108 -11.55 -2.42 -12.50
C GLU A 108 -11.69 -1.70 -11.15
N ILE A 109 -10.59 -1.12 -10.65
CA ILE A 109 -10.59 -0.32 -9.41
C ILE A 109 -11.55 0.86 -9.57
N PHE A 110 -11.40 1.63 -10.65
CA PHE A 110 -12.20 2.84 -10.87
C PHE A 110 -13.68 2.50 -11.00
N VAL A 111 -14.04 1.53 -11.85
CA VAL A 111 -15.43 1.10 -12.05
C VAL A 111 -16.08 0.69 -10.73
N ARG A 112 -15.38 -0.07 -9.88
CA ARG A 112 -15.91 -0.52 -8.59
C ARG A 112 -16.03 0.60 -7.55
N LEU A 113 -15.17 1.62 -7.59
CA LEU A 113 -15.26 2.76 -6.69
C LEU A 113 -16.42 3.71 -7.02
N VAL A 114 -16.75 3.86 -8.30
CA VAL A 114 -17.84 4.76 -8.74
C VAL A 114 -19.20 4.07 -8.84
N ALA A 115 -19.25 2.75 -8.68
CA ALA A 115 -20.49 1.99 -8.71
C ALA A 115 -21.45 2.44 -7.60
N GLU A 116 -22.72 2.67 -7.95
CA GLU A 116 -23.76 3.16 -7.02
C GLU A 116 -24.04 2.17 -5.87
N ASP A 117 -23.75 0.88 -6.08
CA ASP A 117 -23.95 -0.20 -5.11
C ASP A 117 -22.72 -0.47 -4.22
N ASN A 118 -21.76 0.46 -4.17
CA ASN A 118 -20.62 0.43 -3.26
C ASN A 118 -20.81 1.37 -2.05
N PRO A 119 -21.59 0.96 -1.02
CA PRO A 119 -21.87 1.81 0.14
C PRO A 119 -20.66 2.00 1.06
N SER A 120 -19.62 1.16 0.94
CA SER A 120 -18.40 1.29 1.74
C SER A 120 -17.41 2.30 1.15
N ASN A 121 -17.67 2.84 -0.05
CA ASN A 121 -16.78 3.74 -0.78
C ASN A 121 -15.35 3.21 -0.90
N ASN A 122 -15.18 1.88 -0.85
CA ASN A 122 -13.89 1.23 -0.89
C ASN A 122 -13.94 -0.10 -1.66
N VAL A 123 -12.78 -0.56 -2.11
CA VAL A 123 -12.59 -1.85 -2.77
C VAL A 123 -11.25 -2.42 -2.40
N THR A 124 -11.21 -3.71 -2.04
CA THR A 124 -9.95 -4.43 -1.88
C THR A 124 -9.34 -4.67 -3.26
N VAL A 125 -8.27 -3.96 -3.57
CA VAL A 125 -7.52 -4.07 -4.83
C VAL A 125 -6.66 -5.32 -4.84
N PHE A 126 -6.06 -5.64 -3.69
CA PHE A 126 -5.18 -6.77 -3.52
C PHE A 126 -5.27 -7.29 -2.08
N LEU A 127 -5.23 -8.60 -1.92
CA LEU A 127 -5.06 -9.27 -0.64
C LEU A 127 -4.08 -10.43 -0.86
N ARG A 128 -3.00 -10.44 -0.09
CA ARG A 128 -2.07 -11.55 -0.08
C ARG A 128 -2.68 -12.67 0.74
N GLU A 129 -2.94 -13.80 0.11
CA GLU A 129 -3.28 -15.02 0.84
C GLU A 129 -2.09 -15.37 1.74
N GLU A 130 -2.29 -15.35 3.06
CA GLU A 130 -1.32 -15.96 3.97
C GLU A 130 -1.21 -17.42 3.55
N LEU A 131 -0.03 -17.81 3.06
CA LEU A 131 0.31 -19.22 2.99
C LEU A 131 0.36 -19.70 4.43
N GLU A 132 -0.75 -20.26 4.91
CA GLU A 132 -0.78 -21.06 6.13
C GLU A 132 0.38 -22.04 6.03
N THR A 133 1.47 -21.73 6.72
CA THR A 133 2.56 -22.70 6.92
C THR A 133 2.09 -23.65 8.01
N GLN A 134 0.98 -24.34 7.76
CA GLN A 134 0.64 -25.56 8.47
C GLN A 134 1.28 -26.72 7.74
N LYS A 135 2.50 -27.09 8.18
CA LYS A 135 2.97 -28.47 7.99
C LYS A 135 3.90 -28.93 9.11
N VAL A 136 3.26 -29.55 10.11
CA VAL A 136 3.63 -30.87 10.68
C VAL A 136 5.09 -31.05 11.12
N VAL A 137 5.40 -30.71 12.38
CA VAL A 137 6.42 -31.35 13.24
C VAL A 137 5.93 -31.11 14.69
N SER A 138 5.61 -32.04 15.57
CA SER A 138 5.78 -33.49 15.65
C SER A 138 4.85 -34.02 16.77
N GLU A 139 3.71 -34.60 16.42
CA GLU A 139 3.06 -35.65 17.23
C GLU A 139 3.84 -36.96 17.01
N ILE A 140 5.10 -37.03 17.43
CA ILE A 140 5.83 -38.29 17.63
C ILE A 140 6.77 -38.11 18.83
N SER A 141 6.19 -38.14 20.03
CA SER A 141 6.92 -38.63 21.22
C SER A 141 5.95 -39.14 22.28
N ASP A 142 4.88 -39.82 21.88
CA ASP A 142 4.19 -40.80 22.71
C ASP A 142 4.62 -42.19 22.22
N SER A 143 5.74 -42.67 22.76
CA SER A 143 6.10 -44.09 22.92
C SER A 143 7.62 -44.20 23.05
N HIS A 144 8.07 -44.40 24.29
CA HIS A 144 9.18 -45.22 24.79
C HIS A 144 9.11 -44.93 26.30
N GLY A 145 8.46 -45.74 27.12
CA GLY A 145 8.80 -47.13 27.35
C GLY A 145 9.73 -47.17 28.56
#